data_AF-A0A3C1X4W2-F1
#
_entry.id   AF-A0A3C1X4W2-F1
#
_cell.length_a   1.000
_cell.length_b   1.000
_cell.length_c   1.000
_cell.angle_alpha   90.00
_cell.angle_beta   90.00
_cell.angle_gamma   90.00
#
_symmetry.space_group_name_H-M   'P 1'
#
loop_
_entity.id
_entity.type
_entity.pdbx_description
1 polymer ?
#
loop_
_entity_poly.entity_id
_entity_poly.type
_entity_poly.pdbx_seq_one_letter_code
_entity_poly.pdbx_strand_id
1 'polypeptide(L)'
;MVETVAFVVGDGQMSSKHRFCSGRSRSVVQGSTVRLFPGSFLLLWCLVTSAEAQEKVSYELQIRPLLQRHCWDCHGPDQQEARLRLDRRSAVLRGGDSGEPALVPGNAEGSHLLQLVQGREAGRRMPPEPAAALSDADTALLRRWINEGAEWSAAAEPEDAAERPGMDHWAFQRVIRPTVPDVDSGWSAEVIDRFVLQGLQAHELSPNPEATRRDLIRRLYLDMLGLLPTYEEVEAFERDQDPAAWEHLVQKVLESPHYGERWARYWLDLVRFAETNGFETNRERPNAWPYRDYVIRSLNADKPYDQFVREQLAGDLLGAPEATSYLVAGP
;
A
#
# COMPACT_ATOMS: atom_id res chain seq x y z
N MET A 1 -18.81 20.77 27.32
CA MET A 1 -20.05 20.04 27.63
C MET A 1 -21.05 20.28 26.49
N VAL A 2 -20.89 19.56 25.38
CA VAL A 2 -21.96 19.21 24.43
C VAL A 2 -21.51 17.89 23.82
N GLU A 3 -22.28 16.84 24.11
CA GLU A 3 -22.03 15.45 23.73
C GLU A 3 -22.32 15.22 22.24
N THR A 4 -21.42 14.50 21.57
CA THR A 4 -21.62 13.97 20.23
C THR A 4 -22.40 12.67 20.34
N VAL A 5 -23.66 12.67 19.91
CA VAL A 5 -24.50 11.48 19.81
C VAL A 5 -24.15 10.74 18.51
N ALA A 6 -23.53 9.56 18.65
CA ALA A 6 -23.30 8.61 17.56
C ALA A 6 -24.59 7.80 17.30
N PHE A 7 -25.11 7.85 16.07
CA PHE A 7 -26.18 6.97 15.63
C PHE A 7 -25.60 5.76 14.90
N VAL A 8 -25.84 4.59 15.50
CA VAL A 8 -25.67 3.25 14.92
C VAL A 8 -26.85 2.97 14.00
N VAL A 9 -26.59 2.60 12.74
CA VAL A 9 -27.61 2.02 11.85
C VAL A 9 -27.13 0.63 11.46
N GLY A 10 -27.99 -0.35 11.77
CA GLY A 10 -27.70 -1.78 11.75
C GLY A 10 -28.00 -2.49 10.44
N ASP A 11 -27.56 -3.75 10.43
CA ASP A 11 -27.56 -4.72 9.35
C ASP A 11 -28.93 -5.01 8.72
N GLY A 12 -28.88 -5.25 7.40
CA GLY A 12 -29.96 -5.82 6.62
C GLY A 12 -29.42 -6.84 5.62
N GLN A 13 -29.18 -8.08 6.08
CA GLN A 13 -28.93 -9.25 5.23
C GLN A 13 -30.17 -9.59 4.41
N MET A 14 -29.99 -9.80 3.10
CA MET A 14 -30.98 -10.46 2.26
C MET A 14 -30.35 -11.62 1.48
N SER A 15 -30.78 -12.82 1.86
CA SER A 15 -30.45 -14.11 1.28
C SER A 15 -31.08 -14.29 -0.10
N SER A 16 -30.33 -14.82 -1.07
CA SER A 16 -30.89 -15.46 -2.26
C SER A 16 -30.17 -16.77 -2.55
N LYS A 17 -30.94 -17.86 -2.43
CA LYS A 17 -30.58 -19.24 -2.77
C LYS A 17 -30.81 -19.46 -4.26
N HIS A 18 -29.83 -19.96 -5.00
CA HIS A 18 -30.11 -20.73 -6.21
C HIS A 18 -29.44 -22.10 -6.18
N ARG A 19 -30.30 -23.09 -6.43
CA ARG A 19 -30.07 -24.52 -6.55
C ARG A 19 -29.75 -24.89 -7.99
N PHE A 20 -29.09 -26.05 -8.11
CA PHE A 20 -29.19 -27.03 -9.21
C PHE A 20 -28.53 -26.66 -10.55
N CYS A 21 -27.47 -27.42 -10.89
CA CYS A 21 -27.64 -28.52 -11.85
C CYS A 21 -26.44 -29.48 -11.81
N SER A 22 -26.76 -30.77 -11.64
CA SER A 22 -25.85 -31.91 -11.66
C SER A 22 -25.49 -32.30 -13.09
N GLY A 23 -24.19 -32.38 -13.40
CA GLY A 23 -23.66 -33.01 -14.60
C GLY A 23 -22.87 -34.26 -14.23
N ARG A 24 -23.52 -35.42 -14.32
CA ARG A 24 -22.92 -36.76 -14.18
C ARG A 24 -22.18 -37.09 -15.48
N SER A 25 -20.91 -37.50 -15.42
CA SER A 25 -20.34 -38.37 -16.46
C SER A 25 -19.67 -39.57 -15.80
N ARG A 26 -19.98 -40.74 -16.37
CA ARG A 26 -19.60 -42.07 -15.91
C ARG A 26 -18.38 -42.56 -16.67
N SER A 27 -17.70 -43.53 -16.03
CA SER A 27 -16.89 -44.61 -16.62
C SER A 27 -15.59 -44.17 -17.30
N VAL A 28 -14.46 -44.85 -17.13
CA VAL A 28 -14.26 -46.28 -17.39
C VAL A 28 -13.17 -46.82 -16.46
N VAL A 29 -13.47 -47.94 -15.81
CA VAL A 29 -12.51 -48.78 -15.09
C VAL A 29 -12.01 -49.82 -16.10
N GLN A 30 -10.72 -49.79 -16.44
CA GLN A 30 -10.07 -50.88 -17.15
C GLN A 30 -9.18 -51.62 -16.16
N GLY A 31 -9.62 -52.83 -15.82
CA GLY A 31 -8.84 -53.80 -15.07
C GLY A 31 -7.67 -54.31 -15.91
N SER A 32 -6.51 -54.42 -15.28
CA SER A 32 -5.39 -55.20 -15.79
C SER A 32 -5.08 -56.33 -14.84
N THR A 33 -5.06 -57.52 -15.43
CA THR A 33 -4.96 -58.84 -14.84
C THR A 33 -3.61 -59.08 -14.16
N VAL A 34 -3.69 -59.63 -12.94
CA VAL A 34 -2.57 -60.19 -12.18
C VAL A 34 -2.05 -61.45 -12.88
N ARG A 35 -0.74 -61.54 -13.13
CA ARG A 35 -0.04 -62.78 -13.44
C ARG A 35 0.93 -63.09 -12.29
N LEU A 36 0.65 -64.17 -11.58
CA LEU A 36 1.51 -64.79 -10.57
C LEU A 36 2.62 -65.58 -11.27
N PHE A 37 3.88 -65.27 -10.96
CA PHE A 37 5.02 -66.17 -11.17
C PHE A 37 5.61 -66.52 -9.80
N PRO A 38 5.91 -67.81 -9.51
CA PRO A 38 6.52 -68.23 -8.26
C PRO A 38 8.04 -68.09 -8.37
N GLY A 39 8.67 -67.38 -7.43
CA GLY A 39 10.12 -67.19 -7.48
C GLY A 39 10.69 -66.72 -6.15
N SER A 40 11.23 -67.68 -5.40
CA SER A 40 12.32 -67.54 -4.43
C SER A 40 12.16 -66.50 -3.31
N PHE A 41 11.78 -67.03 -2.14
CA PHE A 41 11.98 -66.41 -0.83
C PHE A 41 13.50 -66.28 -0.56
N LEU A 42 14.05 -65.09 -0.76
CA LEU A 42 15.33 -64.65 -0.19
C LEU A 42 14.97 -63.62 0.89
N LEU A 43 14.99 -64.06 2.15
CA LEU A 43 14.85 -63.23 3.34
C LEU A 43 16.06 -62.29 3.45
N LEU A 44 15.96 -61.13 2.80
CA LEU A 44 16.82 -59.99 3.04
C LEU A 44 16.30 -59.28 4.31
N TRP A 45 17.02 -59.44 5.42
CA TRP A 45 16.73 -58.72 6.66
C TRP A 45 17.16 -57.26 6.49
N CYS A 46 16.29 -56.44 5.89
CA CYS A 46 16.43 -54.99 5.92
C CYS A 46 16.20 -54.51 7.36
N LEU A 47 17.27 -54.08 8.02
CA LEU A 47 17.19 -53.13 9.13
C LEU A 47 16.58 -51.85 8.58
N VAL A 48 15.25 -51.76 8.61
CA VAL A 48 14.55 -50.49 8.47
C VAL A 48 14.77 -49.75 9.78
N THR A 49 15.84 -48.97 9.85
CA THR A 49 15.88 -47.82 10.75
C THR A 49 14.71 -46.93 10.35
N SER A 50 13.62 -47.03 11.10
CA SER A 50 12.55 -46.04 11.03
C SER A 50 13.17 -44.74 11.49
N ALA A 51 13.62 -43.91 10.55
CA ALA A 51 13.73 -42.49 10.79
C ALA A 51 12.30 -42.05 11.08
N GLU A 52 11.96 -41.87 12.36
CA GLU A 52 10.77 -41.11 12.72
C GLU A 52 10.91 -39.77 12.01
N ALA A 53 10.12 -39.58 10.94
CA ALA A 53 9.91 -38.27 10.37
C ALA A 53 9.26 -37.45 11.47
N GLN A 54 10.08 -36.71 12.23
CA GLN A 54 9.61 -35.91 13.33
C GLN A 54 8.61 -34.90 12.77
N GLU A 55 7.37 -34.99 13.24
CA GLU A 55 6.26 -34.16 12.77
C GLU A 55 6.63 -32.68 12.95
N LYS A 56 6.40 -31.87 11.89
CA LYS A 56 6.65 -30.42 11.91
C LYS A 56 5.96 -29.79 13.12
N VAL A 57 6.58 -28.77 13.71
CA VAL A 57 5.98 -28.06 14.85
C VAL A 57 4.74 -27.30 14.40
N SER A 58 3.61 -27.63 15.01
CA SER A 58 2.34 -26.94 14.76
C SER A 58 2.26 -25.64 15.55
N TYR A 59 2.11 -24.51 14.85
CA TYR A 59 1.90 -23.23 15.50
C TYR A 59 0.66 -23.25 16.39
N GLU A 60 -0.50 -23.67 15.88
CA GLU A 60 -1.76 -23.63 16.64
C GLU A 60 -1.77 -24.56 17.85
N LEU A 61 -1.22 -25.76 17.71
CA LEU A 61 -1.33 -26.77 18.76
C LEU A 61 -0.22 -26.66 19.82
N GLN A 62 0.96 -26.15 19.44
CA GLN A 62 2.15 -26.21 20.29
C GLN A 62 2.74 -24.83 20.60
N ILE A 63 2.85 -23.93 19.64
CA ILE A 63 3.51 -22.63 19.83
C ILE A 63 2.57 -21.56 20.37
N ARG A 64 1.37 -21.44 19.82
CA ARG A 64 0.38 -20.45 20.24
C ARG A 64 0.01 -20.60 21.73
N PRO A 65 -0.26 -21.80 22.27
CA PRO A 65 -0.51 -21.97 23.71
C PRO A 65 0.70 -21.63 24.58
N LEU A 66 1.92 -21.85 24.07
CA LEU A 66 3.17 -21.50 24.74
C LEU A 66 3.33 -19.97 24.81
N LEU A 67 3.14 -19.25 23.71
CA LEU A 67 3.19 -17.79 23.67
C LEU A 67 2.07 -17.16 24.52
N GLN A 68 0.86 -17.71 24.47
CA GLN A 68 -0.25 -17.32 25.33
C GLN A 68 0.10 -17.39 26.81
N ARG A 69 0.68 -18.51 27.25
CA ARG A 69 0.96 -18.76 28.66
C ARG A 69 2.13 -17.94 29.21
N HIS A 70 3.17 -17.71 28.40
CA HIS A 70 4.43 -17.14 28.89
C HIS A 70 4.69 -15.71 28.41
N CYS A 71 3.98 -15.21 27.39
CA CYS A 71 4.36 -13.98 26.70
C CYS A 71 3.24 -12.95 26.59
N TRP A 72 1.99 -13.36 26.41
CA TRP A 72 0.92 -12.42 26.03
C TRP A 72 0.44 -11.52 27.17
N ASP A 73 0.69 -11.88 28.43
CA ASP A 73 0.37 -11.02 29.58
C ASP A 73 1.08 -9.66 29.48
N CYS A 74 2.32 -9.62 28.99
CA CYS A 74 3.11 -8.38 28.84
C CYS A 74 3.34 -7.95 27.38
N HIS A 75 3.23 -8.87 26.42
CA HIS A 75 3.50 -8.65 24.99
C HIS A 75 2.33 -9.11 24.10
N GLY A 76 1.10 -8.90 24.56
CA GLY A 76 -0.15 -9.26 23.88
C GLY A 76 -1.00 -8.04 23.52
N PRO A 77 -2.30 -8.21 23.22
CA PRO A 77 -3.18 -7.10 22.85
C PRO A 77 -3.36 -6.07 23.97
N ASP A 78 -3.49 -6.53 25.20
CA ASP A 78 -3.84 -5.69 26.36
C ASP A 78 -2.62 -4.93 26.93
N GLN A 79 -1.40 -5.48 26.76
CA GLN A 79 -0.16 -4.89 27.24
C GLN A 79 0.98 -5.14 26.24
N GLN A 80 1.77 -4.09 25.97
CA GLN A 80 2.76 -4.06 24.88
C GLN A 80 4.10 -3.53 25.38
N GLU A 81 4.70 -4.22 26.35
CA GLU A 81 6.00 -3.81 26.89
C GLU A 81 7.07 -3.78 25.78
N ALA A 82 7.92 -2.76 25.85
CA ALA A 82 8.93 -2.46 24.82
C ALA A 82 8.36 -2.34 23.38
N ARG A 83 7.09 -1.94 23.25
CA ARG A 83 6.34 -1.88 21.97
C ARG A 83 6.36 -3.20 21.19
N LEU A 84 6.55 -4.34 21.88
CA LEU A 84 6.61 -5.67 21.26
C LEU A 84 5.27 -6.40 21.40
N ARG A 85 4.82 -7.01 20.29
CA ARG A 85 3.63 -7.87 20.22
C ARG A 85 4.06 -9.27 19.75
N LEU A 86 3.80 -10.28 20.57
CA LEU A 86 4.13 -11.69 20.29
C LEU A 86 2.91 -12.52 19.86
N ASP A 87 1.73 -11.91 19.80
CA ASP A 87 0.48 -12.48 19.29
C ASP A 87 0.29 -12.24 17.78
N ARG A 88 1.16 -11.47 17.12
CA ARG A 88 1.09 -11.19 15.67
C ARG A 88 2.41 -11.46 14.95
N ARG A 89 2.33 -12.19 13.83
CA ARG A 89 3.51 -12.55 13.03
C ARG A 89 4.31 -11.32 12.59
N SER A 90 3.64 -10.32 12.00
CA SER A 90 4.34 -9.16 11.46
C SER A 90 5.07 -8.36 12.55
N ALA A 91 4.51 -8.28 13.76
CA ALA A 91 5.13 -7.58 14.87
C ALA A 91 6.33 -8.35 15.44
N VAL A 92 6.24 -9.68 15.51
CA VAL A 92 7.38 -10.55 15.86
C VAL A 92 8.55 -10.38 14.89
N LEU A 93 8.27 -10.29 13.58
CA LEU A 93 9.29 -10.10 12.55
C LEU A 93 9.88 -8.68 12.54
N ARG A 94 9.11 -7.65 12.93
CA ARG A 94 9.62 -6.29 13.09
C ARG A 94 10.45 -6.11 14.36
N GLY A 95 10.07 -6.78 15.44
CA GLY A 95 10.63 -6.53 16.77
C GLY A 95 10.01 -5.32 17.47
N GLY A 96 10.52 -5.01 18.65
CA GLY A 96 10.09 -3.88 19.49
C GLY A 96 11.16 -2.78 19.57
N ASP A 97 11.28 -2.17 20.74
CA ASP A 97 12.23 -1.07 21.02
C ASP A 97 13.70 -1.44 20.86
N SER A 98 14.02 -2.73 20.81
CA SER A 98 15.38 -3.21 20.57
C SER A 98 15.90 -2.90 19.17
N GLY A 99 15.03 -2.59 18.20
CA GLY A 99 15.41 -2.41 16.79
C GLY A 99 15.76 -3.70 16.05
N GLU A 100 16.02 -4.79 16.77
CA GLU A 100 16.22 -6.14 16.24
C GLU A 100 14.89 -6.91 16.08
N PRO A 101 14.73 -7.74 15.03
CA PRO A 101 13.63 -8.69 14.92
C PRO A 101 13.53 -9.57 16.18
N ALA A 102 12.33 -9.75 16.73
CA ALA A 102 12.16 -10.66 17.85
C ALA A 102 12.48 -12.10 17.43
N LEU A 103 12.17 -12.46 16.18
CA LEU A 103 12.44 -13.76 15.60
C LEU A 103 12.95 -13.63 14.16
N VAL A 104 13.96 -14.45 13.83
CA VAL A 104 14.49 -14.61 12.47
C VAL A 104 14.14 -16.02 11.98
N PRO A 105 13.20 -16.17 11.03
CA PRO A 105 12.82 -17.47 10.49
C PRO A 105 14.04 -18.23 9.94
N GLY A 106 14.20 -19.49 10.37
CA GLY A 106 15.34 -20.34 10.00
C GLY A 106 16.62 -20.09 10.81
N ASN A 107 16.65 -19.10 11.73
CA ASN A 107 17.82 -18.80 12.55
C ASN A 107 17.43 -18.52 14.01
N ALA A 108 17.28 -19.60 14.79
CA ALA A 108 16.94 -19.51 16.21
C ALA A 108 18.01 -18.80 17.05
N GLU A 109 19.30 -18.99 16.76
CA GLU A 109 20.39 -18.35 17.52
C GLU A 109 20.49 -16.84 17.25
N GLY A 110 20.16 -16.42 16.03
CA GLY A 110 20.05 -15.01 15.65
C GLY A 110 18.74 -14.34 16.08
N SER A 111 17.81 -15.07 16.70
CA SER A 111 16.53 -14.53 17.15
C SER A 111 16.63 -13.93 18.55
N HIS A 112 16.37 -12.63 18.67
CA HIS A 112 16.52 -11.90 19.93
C HIS A 112 15.63 -12.47 21.06
N LEU A 113 14.41 -12.91 20.73
CA LEU A 113 13.49 -13.57 21.68
C LEU A 113 14.14 -14.76 22.38
N LEU A 114 14.88 -15.61 21.65
CA LEU A 114 15.48 -16.81 22.22
C LEU A 114 16.66 -16.46 23.13
N GLN A 115 17.40 -15.40 22.83
CA GLN A 115 18.49 -14.92 23.67
C GLN A 115 17.97 -14.43 25.04
N LEU A 116 16.85 -13.70 25.04
CA LEU A 116 16.18 -13.21 26.24
C LEU A 116 15.58 -14.36 27.07
N VAL A 117 14.92 -15.32 26.41
CA VAL A 117 14.33 -16.50 27.09
C VAL A 117 15.39 -17.35 27.78
N GLN A 118 16.56 -17.47 27.15
CA GLN A 118 17.69 -18.22 27.70
C GLN A 118 18.51 -17.43 28.73
N GLY A 119 18.16 -16.17 28.99
CA GLY A 119 18.89 -15.32 29.92
C GLY A 119 20.34 -15.07 29.50
N ARG A 120 20.63 -15.13 28.19
CA ARG A 120 21.98 -14.90 27.66
C ARG A 120 22.40 -13.43 27.67
N GLU A 121 21.43 -12.53 27.84
CA GLU A 121 21.67 -11.10 28.00
C GLU A 121 21.56 -10.69 29.47
N ALA A 122 22.63 -10.09 29.99
CA ALA A 122 22.74 -9.74 31.41
C ALA A 122 21.65 -8.70 31.79
N GLY A 123 20.81 -9.06 32.76
CA GLY A 123 19.74 -8.19 33.26
C GLY A 123 18.49 -8.10 32.38
N ARG A 124 18.38 -8.93 31.32
CA ARG A 124 17.27 -8.91 30.36
C ARG A 124 16.77 -10.33 30.08
N ARG A 125 16.27 -11.01 31.12
CA ARG A 125 15.65 -12.34 30.98
C ARG A 125 14.15 -12.22 30.78
N MET A 126 13.59 -13.02 29.88
CA MET A 126 12.15 -13.12 29.69
C MET A 126 11.64 -14.56 29.93
N PRO A 127 10.50 -14.77 30.60
CA PRO A 127 9.80 -13.81 31.46
C PRO A 127 10.69 -13.30 32.61
N PRO A 128 10.43 -12.09 33.14
CA PRO A 128 11.25 -11.47 34.18
C PRO A 128 11.19 -12.24 35.50
N GLU A 129 10.05 -12.86 35.78
CA GLU A 129 9.84 -13.70 36.96
C GLU A 129 10.46 -15.08 36.76
N PRO A 130 11.44 -15.50 37.58
CA PRO A 130 12.11 -16.79 37.41
C PRO A 130 11.17 -18.01 37.48
N ALA A 131 10.05 -17.89 38.21
CA ALA A 131 9.04 -18.94 38.33
C ALA A 131 8.20 -19.11 37.04
N ALA A 132 8.16 -18.10 36.18
CA ALA A 132 7.45 -18.13 34.89
C ALA A 132 8.37 -18.48 33.72
N ALA A 133 9.65 -18.77 33.99
CA ALA A 133 10.63 -19.18 32.99
C ALA A 133 10.14 -20.40 32.19
N LEU A 134 10.43 -20.39 30.88
CA LEU A 134 10.13 -21.53 30.03
C LEU A 134 10.93 -22.75 30.50
N SER A 135 10.32 -23.92 30.40
CA SER A 135 11.03 -25.18 30.61
C SER A 135 12.05 -25.42 29.49
N ASP A 136 13.00 -26.33 29.72
CA ASP A 136 13.94 -26.75 28.68
C ASP A 136 13.22 -27.33 27.46
N ALA A 137 12.10 -28.05 27.69
CA ALA A 137 11.28 -28.61 26.64
C ALA A 137 10.57 -27.52 25.81
N ASP A 138 10.00 -26.51 26.47
CA ASP A 138 9.34 -25.38 25.80
C ASP A 138 10.36 -24.52 25.04
N THR A 139 11.53 -24.30 25.62
CA THR A 139 12.64 -23.58 24.96
C THR A 139 13.13 -24.34 23.73
N ALA A 140 13.25 -25.67 23.82
CA ALA A 140 13.63 -26.52 22.69
C ALA A 140 12.55 -26.55 21.60
N LEU A 141 11.27 -26.56 21.98
CA LEU A 141 10.13 -26.50 21.07
C LEU A 141 10.11 -25.17 20.30
N LEU A 142 10.24 -24.04 21.00
CA LEU A 142 10.30 -22.70 20.39
C LEU A 142 11.49 -22.60 19.42
N ARG A 143 12.67 -23.03 19.86
CA ARG A 143 13.89 -23.09 19.01
C ARG A 143 13.69 -23.92 17.74
N ARG A 144 13.07 -25.09 17.86
CA ARG A 144 12.82 -25.98 16.71
C ARG A 144 11.88 -25.31 15.71
N TRP A 145 10.77 -24.75 16.19
CA TRP A 145 9.83 -24.03 15.33
C TRP A 145 10.47 -22.85 14.58
N ILE A 146 11.35 -22.08 15.24
CA ILE A 146 12.09 -21.00 14.57
C ILE A 146 12.94 -21.54 13.43
N ASN A 147 13.71 -22.60 13.68
CA ASN A 147 14.59 -23.21 12.68
C ASN A 147 13.80 -23.87 11.53
N GLU A 148 12.58 -24.34 11.78
CA GLU A 148 11.66 -24.84 10.74
C GLU A 148 11.05 -23.72 9.88
N GLY A 149 11.41 -22.46 10.12
CA GLY A 149 10.96 -21.30 9.35
C GLY A 149 9.85 -20.49 10.02
N ALA A 150 9.54 -20.78 11.30
CA ALA A 150 8.52 -20.10 12.09
C ALA A 150 7.21 -19.91 11.30
N GLU A 151 6.71 -21.00 10.72
CA GLU A 151 5.44 -20.98 9.99
C GLU A 151 4.30 -20.67 10.97
N TRP A 152 3.54 -19.61 10.71
CA TRP A 152 2.28 -19.30 11.41
C TRP A 152 1.12 -19.94 10.66
N SER A 153 0.03 -20.24 11.35
CA SER A 153 -1.17 -20.67 10.66
C SER A 153 -1.81 -19.47 9.96
N ALA A 154 -2.35 -19.67 8.75
CA ALA A 154 -3.07 -18.63 8.02
C ALA A 154 -4.33 -18.12 8.75
N ALA A 155 -4.84 -18.87 9.74
CA ALA A 155 -5.98 -18.48 10.56
C ALA A 155 -5.60 -17.62 11.78
N ALA A 156 -4.30 -17.51 12.11
CA ALA A 156 -3.77 -16.72 13.22
C ALA A 156 -3.10 -15.42 12.76
N GLU A 157 -3.38 -14.96 11.54
CA GLU A 157 -3.09 -13.60 11.08
C GLU A 157 -4.34 -12.75 11.32
N PRO A 158 -4.58 -12.21 12.54
CA PRO A 158 -5.54 -11.12 12.66
C PRO A 158 -5.04 -10.01 11.74
N GLU A 159 -5.92 -9.48 10.88
CA GLU A 159 -5.58 -8.51 9.84
C GLU A 159 -4.59 -7.45 10.38
N ASP A 160 -3.33 -7.55 9.95
CA ASP A 160 -2.28 -6.55 10.20
C ASP A 160 -2.67 -5.15 9.67
N ALA A 161 -3.80 -5.05 8.96
CA ALA A 161 -4.38 -3.81 8.48
C ALA A 161 -5.01 -2.96 9.59
N ALA A 162 -5.50 -3.55 10.69
CA ALA A 162 -6.33 -2.82 11.66
C ALA A 162 -5.52 -1.98 12.67
N GLU A 163 -4.26 -2.32 12.94
CA GLU A 163 -3.45 -1.66 13.98
C GLU A 163 -2.05 -1.36 13.48
N ARG A 164 -1.92 -0.54 12.44
CA ARG A 164 -0.72 0.29 12.27
C ARG A 164 -1.02 1.62 12.96
N PRO A 165 -0.60 1.83 14.23
CA PRO A 165 -0.82 3.10 14.90
C PRO A 165 -0.19 4.20 14.04
N GLY A 166 -0.99 5.16 13.57
CA GLY A 166 -0.58 6.23 12.65
C GLY A 166 -0.95 6.05 11.16
N MET A 167 -1.74 5.03 10.78
CA MET A 167 -2.33 4.93 9.43
C MET A 167 -3.74 5.53 9.30
N ASP A 168 -4.22 6.21 10.34
CA ASP A 168 -5.46 7.02 10.28
C ASP A 168 -5.28 8.29 9.44
N HIS A 169 -4.04 8.72 9.17
CA HIS A 169 -3.76 9.85 8.30
C HIS A 169 -4.33 9.61 6.89
N TRP A 170 -5.09 10.58 6.37
CA TRP A 170 -5.85 10.48 5.12
C TRP A 170 -5.03 9.97 3.91
N ALA A 171 -3.74 10.30 3.84
CA ALA A 171 -2.85 9.90 2.74
C ALA A 171 -2.51 8.40 2.73
N PHE A 172 -2.70 7.71 3.85
CA PHE A 172 -2.46 6.27 3.99
C PHE A 172 -3.75 5.45 3.94
N GLN A 173 -4.89 6.13 3.87
CA GLN A 173 -6.17 5.45 3.70
C GLN A 173 -6.37 5.05 2.24
N ARG A 174 -7.06 3.92 2.06
CA ARG A 174 -7.45 3.47 0.73
C ARG A 174 -8.36 4.51 0.08
N VAL A 175 -8.03 4.92 -1.15
CA VAL A 175 -8.92 5.78 -1.95
C VAL A 175 -10.17 4.98 -2.31
N ILE A 176 -11.33 5.45 -1.85
CA ILE A 176 -12.64 4.87 -2.14
C ILE A 176 -13.36 5.84 -3.07
N ARG A 177 -13.91 5.33 -4.18
CA ARG A 177 -14.72 6.14 -5.09
C ARG A 177 -16.03 6.53 -4.40
N PRO A 178 -16.31 7.82 -4.18
CA PRO A 178 -17.54 8.24 -3.51
C PRO A 178 -18.75 8.01 -4.41
N THR A 179 -19.91 7.80 -3.79
CA THR A 179 -21.20 7.82 -4.50
C THR A 179 -21.44 9.24 -5.03
N VAL A 180 -21.78 9.34 -6.30
CA VAL A 180 -22.10 10.64 -6.93
C VAL A 180 -23.41 11.17 -6.33
N PRO A 181 -23.45 12.43 -5.86
CA PRO A 181 -24.67 13.05 -5.37
C PRO A 181 -25.77 13.06 -6.43
N ASP A 182 -26.98 12.71 -6.02
CA ASP A 182 -28.18 12.84 -6.84
C ASP A 182 -28.77 14.24 -6.64
N VAL A 183 -28.18 15.22 -7.32
CA VAL A 183 -28.66 16.60 -7.37
C VAL A 183 -29.08 16.92 -8.79
N ASP A 184 -30.23 17.59 -8.94
CA ASP A 184 -30.70 18.04 -10.25
C ASP A 184 -29.78 19.14 -10.78
N SER A 185 -28.98 18.82 -11.79
CA SER A 185 -27.93 19.68 -12.32
C SER A 185 -28.31 20.22 -13.70
N GLY A 186 -29.37 21.04 -13.76
CA GLY A 186 -29.64 21.87 -14.94
C GLY A 186 -28.51 22.87 -15.27
N TRP A 187 -27.55 23.04 -14.34
CA TRP A 187 -26.38 23.93 -14.47
C TRP A 187 -25.17 23.29 -15.16
N SER A 188 -24.92 21.99 -14.97
CA SER A 188 -23.78 21.31 -15.58
C SER A 188 -24.05 19.81 -15.76
N ALA A 189 -23.52 19.24 -16.84
CA ALA A 189 -23.58 17.81 -17.12
C ALA A 189 -22.46 17.01 -16.42
N GLU A 190 -21.44 17.67 -15.86
CA GLU A 190 -20.25 17.02 -15.33
C GLU A 190 -20.47 16.39 -13.94
N VAL A 191 -19.85 15.22 -13.74
CA VAL A 191 -19.98 14.46 -12.48
C VAL A 191 -19.40 15.23 -11.29
N ILE A 192 -18.30 15.96 -11.50
CA ILE A 192 -17.62 16.75 -10.46
C ILE A 192 -18.54 17.90 -10.00
N ASP A 193 -19.26 18.52 -10.93
CA ASP A 193 -20.11 19.68 -10.63
C ASP A 193 -21.31 19.32 -9.76
N ARG A 194 -21.73 18.05 -9.73
CA ARG A 194 -22.74 17.57 -8.78
C ARG A 194 -22.27 17.64 -7.33
N PHE A 195 -20.98 17.37 -7.07
CA PHE A 195 -20.41 17.53 -5.73
C PHE A 195 -20.31 19.00 -5.35
N VAL A 196 -19.93 19.86 -6.29
CA VAL A 196 -19.90 21.32 -6.08
C VAL A 196 -21.30 21.85 -5.78
N LEU A 197 -22.29 21.45 -6.58
CA LEU A 197 -23.68 21.87 -6.43
C LEU A 197 -24.28 21.40 -5.11
N GLN A 198 -24.03 20.16 -4.69
CA GLN A 198 -24.42 19.67 -3.37
C GLN A 198 -23.85 20.57 -2.26
N GLY A 199 -22.57 20.94 -2.36
CA GLY A 199 -21.92 21.85 -1.41
C GLY A 199 -22.53 23.24 -1.39
N LEU A 200 -22.82 23.82 -2.56
CA LEU A 200 -23.48 25.13 -2.68
C LEU A 200 -24.89 25.12 -2.07
N GLN A 201 -25.71 24.12 -2.41
CA GLN A 201 -27.08 23.98 -1.90
C GLN A 201 -27.11 23.81 -0.38
N ALA A 202 -26.16 23.05 0.20
CA ALA A 202 -26.04 22.90 1.64
C ALA A 202 -25.73 24.23 2.37
N HIS A 203 -25.18 25.22 1.65
CA HIS A 203 -24.90 26.57 2.15
C HIS A 203 -25.86 27.63 1.61
N GLU A 204 -26.98 27.22 1.00
CA GLU A 204 -27.97 28.12 0.41
C GLU A 204 -27.39 29.06 -0.67
N LEU A 205 -26.33 28.61 -1.35
CA LEU A 205 -25.68 29.31 -2.45
C LEU A 205 -26.14 28.79 -3.80
N SER A 206 -26.07 29.65 -4.81
CA SER A 206 -26.33 29.31 -6.20
C SER A 206 -25.08 29.52 -7.05
N PRO A 207 -24.88 28.75 -8.13
CA PRO A 207 -23.78 28.99 -9.05
C PRO A 207 -23.84 30.39 -9.67
N ASN A 208 -22.67 30.96 -9.95
CA ASN A 208 -22.56 32.21 -10.69
C ASN A 208 -22.93 32.00 -12.16
N PRO A 209 -23.38 33.05 -12.87
CA PRO A 209 -23.55 32.99 -14.31
C PRO A 209 -22.20 32.69 -14.99
N GLU A 210 -22.29 32.10 -16.19
CA GLU A 210 -21.12 31.82 -17.00
C GLU A 210 -20.36 33.10 -17.34
N ALA A 211 -19.03 33.02 -17.35
CA ALA A 211 -18.19 34.16 -17.68
C ALA A 211 -18.27 34.50 -19.18
N THR A 212 -17.94 35.74 -19.54
CA THR A 212 -17.93 36.14 -20.95
C THR A 212 -16.86 35.36 -21.72
N ARG A 213 -17.05 35.17 -23.04
CA ARG A 213 -16.05 34.49 -23.89
C ARG A 213 -14.65 35.11 -23.77
N ARG A 214 -14.57 36.44 -23.69
CA ARG A 214 -13.32 37.18 -23.47
C ARG A 214 -12.65 36.84 -22.15
N ASP A 215 -13.42 36.74 -21.07
CA ASP A 215 -12.90 36.36 -19.76
C ASP A 215 -12.44 34.90 -19.75
N LEU A 216 -13.19 34.01 -20.38
CA LEU A 216 -12.90 32.58 -20.46
C LEU A 216 -11.56 32.30 -21.14
N ILE A 217 -11.33 32.84 -22.35
CA ILE A 217 -10.04 32.65 -23.05
C ILE A 217 -8.88 33.24 -22.26
N ARG A 218 -9.06 34.42 -21.66
CA ARG A 218 -8.01 35.07 -20.86
C ARG A 218 -7.64 34.23 -19.63
N ARG A 219 -8.63 33.71 -18.90
CA ARG A 219 -8.41 32.84 -17.73
C ARG A 219 -7.71 31.55 -18.15
N LEU A 220 -8.22 30.88 -19.18
CA LEU A 220 -7.64 29.64 -19.68
C LEU A 220 -6.16 29.80 -20.04
N TYR A 221 -5.80 30.83 -20.80
CA TYR A 221 -4.40 31.08 -21.17
C TYR A 221 -3.50 31.39 -19.95
N LEU A 222 -3.98 32.20 -19.01
CA LEU A 222 -3.20 32.56 -17.83
C LEU A 222 -3.02 31.37 -16.87
N ASP A 223 -4.07 30.58 -16.68
CA ASP A 223 -4.04 29.44 -15.77
C ASP A 223 -3.19 28.31 -16.35
N MET A 224 -3.40 28.00 -17.63
CA MET A 224 -2.77 26.84 -18.27
C MET A 224 -1.38 27.12 -18.84
N LEU A 225 -1.14 28.33 -19.36
CA LEU A 225 0.14 28.71 -20.01
C LEU A 225 0.91 29.74 -19.20
N GLY A 226 0.26 30.48 -18.30
CA GLY A 226 0.88 31.64 -17.64
C GLY A 226 1.10 32.83 -18.56
N LEU A 227 0.51 32.82 -19.75
CA LEU A 227 0.65 33.84 -20.79
C LEU A 227 -0.72 34.44 -21.10
N LEU A 228 -0.73 35.60 -21.75
CA LEU A 228 -1.96 36.19 -22.28
C LEU A 228 -2.21 35.69 -23.71
N PRO A 229 -3.48 35.51 -24.11
CA PRO A 229 -3.81 35.26 -25.51
C PRO A 229 -3.51 36.50 -26.35
N THR A 230 -3.24 36.33 -27.65
CA THR A 230 -3.12 37.48 -28.55
C THR A 230 -4.49 38.12 -28.78
N TYR A 231 -4.49 39.36 -29.27
CA TYR A 231 -5.72 40.06 -29.62
C TYR A 231 -6.53 39.27 -30.68
N GLU A 232 -5.84 38.74 -31.68
CA GLU A 232 -6.44 37.97 -32.77
C GLU A 232 -7.07 36.67 -32.27
N GLU A 233 -6.45 36.00 -31.30
CA GLU A 233 -6.99 34.78 -30.69
C GLU A 233 -8.28 35.06 -29.89
N VAL A 234 -8.30 36.16 -29.14
CA VAL A 234 -9.50 36.61 -28.41
C VAL A 234 -10.63 36.90 -29.38
N GLU A 235 -10.36 37.71 -30.39
CA GLU A 235 -11.35 38.10 -31.40
C GLU A 235 -11.85 36.90 -32.23
N ALA A 236 -10.98 35.93 -32.54
CA ALA A 236 -11.38 34.70 -33.22
C ALA A 236 -12.32 33.88 -32.34
N PHE A 237 -11.94 33.63 -31.07
CA PHE A 237 -12.77 32.86 -30.15
C PHE A 237 -14.10 33.56 -29.85
N GLU A 238 -14.12 34.88 -29.65
CA GLU A 238 -15.37 35.61 -29.39
C GLU A 238 -16.39 35.51 -30.52
N ARG A 239 -15.93 35.42 -31.77
CA ARG A 239 -16.80 35.33 -32.95
C ARG A 239 -17.10 33.90 -33.38
N ASP A 240 -16.44 32.91 -32.79
CA ASP A 240 -16.66 31.51 -33.08
C ASP A 240 -18.02 31.04 -32.54
N GLN A 241 -18.90 30.62 -33.44
CA GLN A 241 -20.25 30.16 -33.15
C GLN A 241 -20.36 28.63 -33.13
N ASP A 242 -19.26 27.91 -33.36
CA ASP A 242 -19.24 26.46 -33.22
C ASP A 242 -19.61 26.10 -31.75
N PRO A 243 -20.64 25.25 -31.53
CA PRO A 243 -20.94 24.75 -30.20
C PRO A 243 -19.75 24.09 -29.49
N ALA A 244 -18.77 23.57 -30.24
CA ALA A 244 -17.55 22.95 -29.72
C ALA A 244 -16.35 23.92 -29.62
N ALA A 245 -16.55 25.23 -29.84
CA ALA A 245 -15.47 26.21 -29.86
C ALA A 245 -14.66 26.26 -28.55
N TRP A 246 -15.32 26.03 -27.41
CA TRP A 246 -14.66 26.02 -26.11
C TRP A 246 -13.73 24.81 -25.96
N GLU A 247 -14.20 23.62 -26.31
CA GLU A 247 -13.45 22.38 -26.26
C GLU A 247 -12.24 22.42 -27.20
N HIS A 248 -12.43 22.96 -28.41
CA HIS A 248 -11.33 23.15 -29.36
C HIS A 248 -10.28 24.14 -28.82
N LEU A 249 -10.70 25.22 -28.16
CA LEU A 249 -9.78 26.17 -27.53
C LEU A 249 -9.01 25.52 -26.38
N VAL A 250 -9.68 24.76 -25.51
CA VAL A 250 -9.06 24.02 -24.41
C VAL A 250 -8.02 23.05 -24.95
N GLN A 251 -8.38 22.26 -25.96
CA GLN A 251 -7.45 21.32 -26.60
C GLN A 251 -6.23 22.04 -27.18
N LYS A 252 -6.43 23.13 -27.94
CA LYS A 252 -5.33 23.94 -28.49
C LYS A 252 -4.40 24.46 -27.40
N VAL A 253 -4.96 24.90 -26.26
CA VAL A 253 -4.17 25.40 -25.13
C VAL A 253 -3.38 24.27 -24.47
N LEU A 254 -3.99 23.10 -24.26
CA LEU A 254 -3.32 21.93 -23.67
C LEU A 254 -2.20 21.38 -24.57
N GLU A 255 -2.35 21.48 -25.89
CA GLU A 255 -1.32 21.08 -26.87
C GLU A 255 -0.16 22.06 -26.99
N SER A 256 -0.27 23.26 -26.39
CA SER A 256 0.80 24.26 -26.41
C SER A 256 2.01 23.78 -25.62
N PRO A 257 3.26 23.91 -26.13
CA PRO A 257 4.45 23.53 -25.38
C PRO A 257 4.61 24.31 -24.06
N HIS A 258 4.02 25.52 -23.98
CA HIS A 258 3.99 26.34 -22.78
C HIS A 258 3.17 25.73 -21.63
N TYR A 259 2.28 24.78 -21.92
CA TYR A 259 1.54 24.06 -20.88
C TYR A 259 2.50 23.33 -19.93
N GLY A 260 3.38 22.50 -20.47
CA GLY A 260 4.39 21.78 -19.70
C GLY A 260 5.37 22.72 -19.01
N GLU A 261 5.77 23.82 -19.65
CA GLU A 261 6.63 24.84 -19.02
C GLU A 261 5.94 25.49 -17.81
N ARG A 262 4.65 25.84 -17.94
CA ARG A 262 3.86 26.44 -16.87
C ARG A 262 3.69 25.48 -15.70
N TRP A 263 3.26 24.25 -16.00
CA TRP A 263 2.90 23.25 -15.00
C TRP A 263 4.11 22.59 -14.34
N ALA A 264 5.23 22.43 -15.07
CA ALA A 264 6.47 21.89 -14.51
C ALA A 264 6.97 22.71 -13.34
N ARG A 265 6.78 24.03 -13.32
CA ARG A 265 7.20 24.89 -12.20
C ARG A 265 6.61 24.44 -10.87
N TYR A 266 5.33 24.06 -10.83
CA TYR A 266 4.70 23.58 -9.59
C TYR A 266 5.35 22.28 -9.11
N TRP A 267 5.63 21.34 -10.02
CA TRP A 267 6.32 20.10 -9.66
C TRP A 267 7.75 20.36 -9.20
N LEU A 268 8.48 21.20 -9.93
CA LEU A 268 9.87 21.54 -9.66
C LEU A 268 10.01 22.27 -8.32
N ASP A 269 9.05 23.10 -7.94
CA ASP A 269 8.97 23.72 -6.62
C ASP A 269 8.77 22.66 -5.52
N LEU A 270 7.86 21.70 -5.74
CA LEU A 270 7.60 20.61 -4.78
C LEU A 270 8.84 19.75 -4.50
N VAL A 271 9.59 19.42 -5.55
CA VAL A 271 10.83 18.65 -5.41
C VAL A 271 12.05 19.51 -5.07
N ARG A 272 11.85 20.82 -4.84
CA ARG A 272 12.89 21.80 -4.51
C ARG A 272 14.04 21.81 -5.53
N PHE A 273 13.67 21.72 -6.81
CA PHE A 273 14.62 21.80 -7.89
C PHE A 273 15.37 23.13 -7.85
N ALA A 274 16.69 23.07 -7.97
CA ALA A 274 17.54 24.23 -8.10
C ALA A 274 18.72 23.92 -9.01
N GLU A 275 19.14 24.90 -9.81
CA GLU A 275 20.36 24.83 -10.63
C GLU A 275 21.60 25.28 -9.85
N THR A 276 21.45 25.59 -8.56
CA THR A 276 22.55 25.91 -7.65
C THR A 276 22.39 25.23 -6.29
N ASN A 277 23.40 25.33 -5.44
CA ASN A 277 23.38 24.86 -4.06
C ASN A 277 22.92 25.98 -3.12
N GLY A 278 21.75 25.85 -2.49
CA GLY A 278 21.19 26.88 -1.60
C GLY A 278 21.40 26.56 -0.12
N PHE A 279 22.63 26.72 0.39
CA PHE A 279 22.91 26.71 1.84
C PHE A 279 24.15 27.57 2.16
N GLU A 280 25.26 26.97 2.57
CA GLU A 280 26.50 27.67 2.93
C GLU A 280 27.36 28.08 1.72
N THR A 281 27.23 27.40 0.58
CA THR A 281 27.95 27.73 -0.64
C THR A 281 27.01 27.70 -1.85
N ASN A 282 26.90 28.82 -2.55
CA ASN A 282 26.11 28.91 -3.78
C ASN A 282 26.96 28.52 -5.00
N ARG A 283 27.06 27.22 -5.26
CA ARG A 283 27.71 26.65 -6.44
C ARG A 283 26.69 26.15 -7.45
N GLU A 284 26.97 26.30 -8.72
CA GLU A 284 26.15 25.79 -9.81
C GLU A 284 26.06 24.25 -9.81
N ARG A 285 24.94 23.74 -10.31
CA ARG A 285 24.67 22.33 -10.61
C ARG A 285 24.57 22.21 -12.14
N PRO A 286 25.70 22.03 -12.86
CA PRO A 286 25.75 22.23 -14.32
C PRO A 286 24.84 21.28 -15.11
N ASN A 287 24.50 20.12 -14.55
CA ASN A 287 23.65 19.11 -15.20
C ASN A 287 22.29 18.95 -14.51
N ALA A 288 21.76 19.99 -13.87
CA ALA A 288 20.42 19.94 -13.26
C ALA A 288 19.31 20.13 -14.30
N TRP A 289 19.54 20.97 -15.31
CA TRP A 289 18.55 21.30 -16.34
C TRP A 289 17.94 20.11 -17.12
N PRO A 290 18.62 18.97 -17.37
CA PRO A 290 18.00 17.84 -18.07
C PRO A 290 16.78 17.28 -17.34
N TYR A 291 16.79 17.30 -16.01
CA TYR A 291 15.64 16.89 -15.20
C TYR A 291 14.47 17.86 -15.33
N ARG A 292 14.73 19.18 -15.27
CA ARG A 292 13.70 20.21 -15.54
C ARG A 292 13.03 19.94 -16.90
N ASP A 293 13.85 19.77 -17.93
CA ASP A 293 13.35 19.57 -19.28
C ASP A 293 12.61 18.23 -19.41
N TYR A 294 13.02 17.19 -18.69
CA TYR A 294 12.28 15.93 -18.58
C TYR A 294 10.89 16.12 -17.97
N VAL A 295 10.75 16.90 -16.89
CA VAL A 295 9.45 17.19 -16.28
C VAL A 295 8.54 17.93 -17.26
N ILE A 296 9.07 18.96 -17.93
CA ILE A 296 8.34 19.71 -18.97
C ILE A 296 7.87 18.78 -20.09
N ARG A 297 8.76 17.94 -20.63
CA ARG A 297 8.41 16.98 -21.69
C ARG A 297 7.38 15.96 -21.22
N SER A 298 7.49 15.47 -19.99
CA SER A 298 6.56 14.48 -19.44
C SER A 298 5.14 15.02 -19.32
N LEU A 299 4.99 16.29 -18.91
CA LEU A 299 3.68 16.95 -18.85
C LEU A 299 3.10 17.22 -20.23
N ASN A 300 3.90 17.73 -21.18
CA ASN A 300 3.45 17.97 -22.56
C ASN A 300 3.10 16.68 -23.32
N ALA A 301 3.72 15.55 -22.96
CA ALA A 301 3.42 14.25 -23.55
C ALA A 301 2.26 13.52 -22.87
N ASP A 302 1.58 14.15 -21.90
CA ASP A 302 0.52 13.53 -21.08
C ASP A 302 0.95 12.18 -20.48
N LYS A 303 2.18 12.14 -19.93
CA LYS A 303 2.72 10.89 -19.37
C LYS A 303 1.84 10.43 -18.20
N PRO A 304 1.44 9.14 -18.15
CA PRO A 304 0.71 8.60 -17.02
C PRO A 304 1.40 8.89 -15.70
N TYR A 305 0.64 9.38 -14.72
CA TYR A 305 1.20 9.82 -13.43
C TYR A 305 1.97 8.71 -12.71
N ASP A 306 1.49 7.48 -12.77
CA ASP A 306 2.15 6.33 -12.15
C ASP A 306 3.50 6.02 -12.81
N GLN A 307 3.60 6.13 -14.14
CA GLN A 307 4.86 6.02 -14.86
C GLN A 307 5.80 7.16 -14.50
N PHE A 308 5.30 8.40 -14.50
CA PHE A 308 6.09 9.58 -14.12
C PHE A 308 6.70 9.42 -12.72
N VAL A 309 5.93 8.97 -11.73
CA VAL A 309 6.42 8.71 -10.36
C VAL A 309 7.43 7.56 -10.31
N ARG A 310 7.22 6.47 -11.06
CA ARG A 310 8.19 5.36 -11.12
C ARG A 310 9.54 5.80 -11.69
N GLU A 311 9.52 6.59 -12.75
CA GLU A 311 10.74 7.13 -13.38
C GLU A 311 11.48 8.09 -12.44
N GLN A 312 10.79 8.80 -11.56
CA GLN A 312 11.42 9.64 -10.52
C GLN A 312 12.23 8.81 -9.50
N LEU A 313 11.78 7.58 -9.22
CA LEU A 313 12.40 6.67 -8.24
C LEU A 313 13.53 5.82 -8.85
N ALA A 314 13.35 5.36 -10.10
CA ALA A 314 14.24 4.39 -10.74
C ALA A 314 14.35 4.61 -12.26
N GLY A 315 14.43 5.87 -12.69
CA GLY A 315 14.46 6.24 -14.11
C GLY A 315 15.65 5.62 -14.87
N ASP A 316 16.80 5.48 -14.22
CA ASP A 316 17.99 4.82 -14.75
C ASP A 316 17.74 3.36 -15.16
N LEU A 317 16.95 2.63 -14.38
CA LEU A 317 16.52 1.27 -14.69
C LEU A 317 15.40 1.21 -15.74
N LEU A 318 14.62 2.28 -15.87
CA LEU A 318 13.47 2.38 -16.76
C LEU A 318 13.77 3.06 -18.10
N GLY A 319 15.03 3.38 -18.38
CA GLY A 319 15.44 4.04 -19.63
C GLY A 319 15.13 5.54 -19.68
N ALA A 320 14.86 6.16 -18.54
CA ALA A 320 14.71 7.60 -18.33
C ALA A 320 15.71 8.09 -17.28
N PRO A 321 17.04 7.94 -17.50
CA PRO A 321 18.05 8.26 -16.49
C PRO A 321 17.97 9.72 -16.01
N GLU A 322 17.55 10.65 -16.88
CA GLU A 322 17.36 12.06 -16.53
C GLU A 322 16.22 12.33 -15.53
N ALA A 323 15.31 11.37 -15.33
CA ALA A 323 14.23 11.45 -14.36
C ALA A 323 14.68 11.12 -12.93
N THR A 324 15.78 10.38 -12.79
CA THR A 324 16.23 9.82 -11.51
C THR A 324 16.82 10.92 -10.63
N SER A 325 16.49 10.91 -9.33
CA SER A 325 17.24 11.57 -8.24
C SER A 325 16.99 13.06 -7.91
N TYR A 326 15.73 13.47 -7.71
CA TYR A 326 15.39 14.79 -7.12
C TYR A 326 14.47 14.77 -5.91
N LEU A 327 14.20 13.62 -5.30
CA LEU A 327 13.43 13.56 -4.06
C LEU A 327 14.30 13.99 -2.88
N VAL A 328 14.23 15.27 -2.51
CA VAL A 328 14.79 15.74 -1.24
C VAL A 328 13.90 15.24 -0.11
N ALA A 329 14.34 14.20 0.59
CA ALA A 329 13.89 13.92 1.95
C ALA A 329 14.62 14.90 2.89
N GLY A 330 14.03 16.08 3.11
CA GLY A 330 14.42 16.94 4.23
C GLY A 330 13.87 16.37 5.55
N PRO A 331 14.37 16.83 6.72
CA PRO A 331 13.93 16.32 8.03
C PRO A 331 12.42 16.44 8.26
#